data_AF-A0A560K2M5-F1
#
_entry.id   AF-A0A560K2M5-F1
#
_cell.length_a   1.000
_cell.length_b   1.000
_cell.length_c   1.000
_cell.angle_alpha   90.00
_cell.angle_beta   90.00
_cell.angle_gamma   90.00
#
_symmetry.space_group_name_H-M   'P 1'
#
loop_
_entity.id
_entity.type
_entity.pdbx_description
1 polymer ?
#
loop_
_entity_poly.entity_id
_entity_poly.type
_entity_poly.pdbx_seq_one_letter_code
_entity_poly.pdbx_strand_id
1 'polypeptide(L)' 'MNDRLRPELRELAVKIATSYARSNPVSVEALPSVIVMAYQGLEACIAPPPPPPPEPVKRGRRGAKAAAKAPGRGRKAASR' A
#
# COMPACT_ATOMS: atom_id res chain seq x y z
N MET A 1 -10.50 -3.88 -21.52
CA MET A 1 -9.84 -2.56 -21.68
C MET A 1 -8.33 -2.67 -21.50
N ASN A 2 -7.85 -3.42 -20.49
CA ASN A 2 -6.41 -3.61 -20.23
C ASN A 2 -5.63 -4.35 -21.33
N ASP A 3 -6.21 -5.31 -22.05
CA ASP A 3 -5.45 -6.11 -23.03
C ASP A 3 -5.03 -5.31 -24.28
N ARG A 4 -5.74 -4.22 -24.59
CA ARG A 4 -5.39 -3.29 -25.68
C ARG A 4 -4.26 -2.32 -25.31
N LEU A 5 -4.08 -2.03 -24.03
CA LEU A 5 -3.05 -1.11 -23.54
C LEU A 5 -1.67 -1.79 -23.44
N ARG A 6 -1.61 -3.13 -23.32
CA ARG A 6 -0.32 -3.85 -23.15
C ARG A 6 0.69 -3.61 -24.28
N PRO A 7 0.31 -3.62 -25.58
CA PRO A 7 1.25 -3.32 -26.67
C PRO A 7 1.75 -1.87 -26.62
N GLU A 8 0.88 -0.91 -26.30
CA GLU A 8 1.21 0.52 -26.22
C GLU A 8 2.19 0.80 -25.07
N LEU A 9 1.97 0.19 -23.90
CA LEU A 9 2.88 0.28 -22.75
C LEU A 9 4.24 -0.33 -23.07
N ARG A 10 4.28 -1.43 -23.82
CA ARG A 10 5.53 -2.05 -24.25
C ARG A 10 6.30 -1.14 -25.21
N GLU A 11 5.63 -0.54 -26.17
CA GLU A 11 6.25 0.42 -27.10
C GLU A 11 6.80 1.64 -26.35
N LEU A 12 6.03 2.16 -25.40
CA LEU A 12 6.45 3.28 -24.56
C LEU A 12 7.65 2.91 -23.67
N ALA A 13 7.64 1.73 -23.06
CA ALA A 13 8.76 1.22 -22.27
C ALA A 13 10.06 1.13 -23.09
N VAL A 14 9.98 0.67 -24.34
CA VAL A 14 11.13 0.64 -25.26
C VAL A 14 11.63 2.05 -25.56
N LYS A 15 10.74 3.01 -25.83
CA LYS A 15 11.11 4.41 -26.07
C LYS A 15 11.82 5.02 -24.84
N ILE A 16 11.27 4.80 -23.64
CA ILE A 16 11.85 5.27 -22.38
C ILE A 16 13.24 4.65 -22.17
N ALA A 17 13.36 3.32 -22.25
CA ALA A 17 14.62 2.62 -22.05
C ALA A 17 15.69 3.04 -23.07
N THR A 18 15.30 3.25 -24.33
CA THR A 18 16.20 3.74 -25.37
C THR A 18 16.67 5.16 -25.07
N SER A 19 15.75 6.06 -24.69
CA SER A 19 16.11 7.43 -24.29
C SER A 19 17.03 7.43 -23.06
N TYR A 20 16.77 6.56 -22.09
CA TYR A 20 17.59 6.42 -20.89
C TYR A 20 19.01 5.97 -21.25
N ALA A 21 19.15 4.94 -22.10
CA ALA A 21 20.44 4.42 -22.54
C ALA A 21 21.25 5.40 -23.40
N ARG A 22 20.60 6.37 -24.06
CA ARG A 22 21.30 7.44 -24.78
C ARG A 22 21.93 8.48 -23.86
N SER A 23 21.36 8.68 -22.68
CA SER A 23 21.79 9.69 -21.72
C SER A 23 22.60 9.12 -20.55
N ASN A 24 22.69 7.79 -20.43
CA ASN A 24 23.35 7.10 -19.32
C ASN A 24 24.22 5.95 -19.85
N PRO A 25 25.37 5.66 -19.23
CA PRO A 25 26.14 4.47 -19.57
C PRO A 25 25.39 3.21 -19.12
N VAL A 26 24.87 2.46 -20.09
CA VAL A 26 24.17 1.19 -19.89
C VAL A 26 24.84 0.15 -20.78
N SER A 27 25.17 -1.03 -20.25
CA SER A 27 25.68 -2.12 -21.08
C SER A 27 24.57 -2.63 -22.00
N VAL A 28 24.93 -3.09 -23.20
CA VAL A 28 23.97 -3.65 -24.16
C VAL A 28 23.21 -4.84 -23.55
N GLU A 29 23.89 -5.63 -22.72
CA GLU A 29 23.34 -6.77 -21.99
C GLU A 29 22.29 -6.35 -20.95
N ALA A 30 22.36 -5.13 -20.42
CA ALA A 30 21.42 -4.62 -19.43
C ALA A 30 20.16 -3.98 -20.06
N LEU A 31 20.16 -3.68 -21.36
CA LEU A 31 19.01 -3.06 -22.04
C LEU A 31 17.69 -3.81 -21.86
N PRO A 32 17.62 -5.15 -21.96
CA PRO A 32 16.37 -5.89 -21.72
C PRO A 32 15.82 -5.64 -20.32
N SER A 33 16.68 -5.62 -19.30
CA SER A 33 16.29 -5.35 -17.92
C SER A 33 15.74 -3.94 -17.73
N VAL A 34 16.35 -2.94 -18.37
CA VAL A 34 15.86 -1.55 -18.34
C VAL A 34 14.47 -1.43 -18.99
N ILE A 35 14.23 -2.12 -20.09
CA ILE A 35 12.91 -2.16 -20.75
C ILE A 35 11.87 -2.78 -19.81
N VAL A 36 12.19 -3.89 -19.14
CA VAL A 36 11.29 -4.54 -18.18
C VAL A 36 10.97 -3.61 -17.01
N MET A 37 11.96 -2.92 -16.44
CA MET A 37 11.74 -1.95 -15.37
C MET A 37 10.83 -0.80 -15.81
N ALA A 38 11.08 -0.23 -17.00
CA ALA A 38 10.23 0.84 -17.54
C ALA A 38 8.79 0.36 -17.73
N TYR A 39 8.59 -0.85 -18.25
CA TYR A 39 7.27 -1.44 -18.43
C TYR A 39 6.55 -1.67 -17.09
N GLN A 40 7.22 -2.24 -16.09
CA GLN A 40 6.65 -2.43 -14.76
C GLN A 40 6.26 -1.10 -14.10
N GLY A 41 7.09 -0.06 -14.26
CA GLY A 41 6.76 1.28 -13.79
C GLY A 41 5.49 1.83 -14.45
N LEU A 42 5.34 1.64 -15.77
CA LEU A 42 4.14 2.04 -16.50
C LEU A 42 2.90 1.24 -16.06
N GLU A 43 3.03 -0.07 -15.85
CA GLU A 43 1.94 -0.90 -15.32
C GLU A 43 1.50 -0.45 -13.92
N ALA A 44 2.45 -0.12 -13.04
CA ALA A 44 2.15 0.37 -11.70
C ALA A 44 1.39 1.71 -11.73
N CYS A 45 1.69 2.59 -12.68
CA CYS A 45 0.99 3.88 -12.84
C CYS A 45 -0.48 3.74 -13.26
N ILE A 46 -0.84 2.65 -13.95
CA ILE A 46 -2.22 2.40 -14.40
C ILE A 46 -2.94 1.35 -13.56
N ALA A 47 -2.24 0.71 -12.63
CA ALA A 47 -2.80 -0.32 -11.78
C ALA A 47 -3.84 0.30 -10.82
N PRO A 48 -4.96 -0.40 -10.56
CA PRO A 48 -5.89 0.03 -9.53
C PRO A 48 -5.18 0.05 -8.17
N PRO A 49 -5.60 0.95 -7.26
CA PRO A 49 -5.02 1.00 -5.92
C PRO A 49 -5.19 -0.36 -5.22
N PRO A 50 -4.20 -0.77 -4.39
CA PRO A 50 -4.30 -2.01 -3.66
C PRO A 50 -5.53 -1.99 -2.73
N PRO A 51 -6.18 -3.15 -2.51
CA PRO A 51 -7.30 -3.22 -1.59
C PRO A 51 -6.85 -2.82 -0.18
N PRO A 52 -7.75 -2.22 0.62
CA PRO A 52 -7.45 -1.88 2.00
C PRO A 52 -7.07 -3.14 2.79
N PRO A 53 -6.13 -3.03 3.74
CA PRO A 53 -5.77 -4.17 4.59
C PRO A 53 -7.00 -4.67 5.37
N PRO A 54 -7.09 -5.99 5.62
CA PRO A 54 -8.21 -6.55 6.38
C PRO A 54 -8.23 -5.97 7.79
N GLU A 55 -9.43 -5.59 8.26
CA GLU A 55 -9.59 -5.08 9.62
C GLU A 55 -9.18 -6.16 10.65
N PRO A 56 -8.46 -5.78 11.72
CA PRO A 56 -8.12 -6.72 12.77
C PRO A 56 -9.40 -7.26 13.42
N VAL A 57 -9.49 -8.60 13.52
CA VAL A 57 -10.61 -9.28 14.17
C VAL A 57 -10.70 -8.79 15.61
N LYS A 58 -11.75 -8.03 15.92
CA LYS A 58 -12.06 -7.62 17.30
C LYS A 58 -12.21 -8.89 18.14
N ARG A 59 -11.18 -9.22 18.93
CA ARG A 59 -11.22 -10.31 19.90
C ARG A 59 -12.34 -9.97 20.88
N GLY A 60 -13.48 -10.63 20.72
CA GLY A 60 -14.65 -10.43 21.56
C GLY A 60 -14.25 -10.59 23.02
N ARG A 61 -14.33 -9.50 23.78
CA ARG A 61 -14.14 -9.49 25.23
C ARG A 61 -15.37 -10.16 25.86
N ARG A 62 -15.50 -11.48 25.70
CA ARG A 62 -16.44 -12.29 26.49
C ARG A 62 -15.83 -12.50 27.87
N GLY A 63 -16.45 -11.89 28.87
CA GLY A 63 -16.39 -12.36 30.25
C GLY A 63 -15.45 -11.61 31.19
N ALA A 64 -15.90 -10.44 31.66
CA ALA A 64 -15.57 -10.00 33.03
C ALA A 64 -16.81 -9.32 33.63
N LYS A 65 -17.89 -10.11 33.79
CA LYS A 65 -18.90 -9.81 34.81
C LYS A 65 -18.34 -10.28 36.16
N ALA A 66 -17.69 -9.39 36.88
CA ALA A 66 -17.53 -9.34 38.34
C ALA A 66 -16.79 -8.02 38.62
N ALA A 67 -17.28 -7.02 39.36
CA ALA A 67 -18.26 -7.04 40.42
C ALA A 67 -19.15 -5.79 40.35
N ALA A 68 -20.46 -6.02 40.31
CA ALA A 68 -21.40 -5.06 40.86
C ALA A 68 -21.48 -5.33 42.37
N LYS A 69 -20.91 -4.44 43.19
CA LYS A 69 -21.38 -4.20 44.56
C LYS A 69 -21.35 -2.69 44.81
N ALA A 70 -22.54 -2.10 44.75
CA ALA A 70 -22.88 -0.73 45.09
C ALA A 70 -22.81 -0.50 46.63
N PRO A 71 -23.26 0.63 47.20
CA PRO A 71 -23.22 2.06 46.81
C PRO A 71 -22.61 2.93 47.95
N GLY A 72 -22.24 4.19 47.68
CA GLY A 72 -21.71 5.07 48.73
C GLY A 72 -21.90 6.56 48.44
N ARG A 73 -23.15 7.03 48.62
CA ARG A 73 -23.54 8.45 48.61
C ARG A 73 -23.11 9.07 49.94
N GLY A 74 -22.27 10.11 49.94
CA GLY A 74 -21.86 10.79 51.17
C GLY A 74 -21.21 12.16 50.94
N ARG A 75 -21.90 13.22 51.37
CA ARG A 75 -21.50 14.63 51.31
C ARG A 75 -20.50 14.98 52.42
N LYS A 76 -19.78 16.09 52.19
CA LYS A 76 -19.29 17.13 53.14
C LYS A 76 -18.01 16.88 53.98
N ALA A 77 -17.06 17.80 53.76
CA ALA A 77 -16.32 18.65 54.71
C ALA A 77 -15.41 18.04 55.80
N ALA A 78 -14.12 18.45 55.81
CA ALA A 78 -13.44 19.10 56.95
C ALA A 78 -11.95 19.38 56.64
N SER A 79 -11.46 20.50 57.17
CA SER A 79 -10.10 21.07 57.11
C SER A 79 -8.99 20.18 57.69
N ARG A 80 -7.75 20.42 57.22
CA ARG A 80 -6.66 20.90 58.09
C ARG A 80 -5.58 21.60 57.29
#